data_AF-A0A1Y4T3S1-F1
#
_entry.id   AF-A0A1Y4T3S1-F1
#
_cell.length_a   1.000
_cell.length_b   1.000
_cell.length_c   1.000
_cell.angle_alpha   90.00
_cell.angle_beta   90.00
_cell.angle_gamma   90.00
#
_symmetry.space_group_name_H-M   'P 1'
#
loop_
_entity.id
_entity.type
_entity.pdbx_description
1 polymer ?
#
loop_
_entity_poly.entity_id
_entity_poly.type
_entity_poly.pdbx_seq_one_letter_code
_entity_poly.pdbx_strand_id
1 'polypeptide(L)'
;MRTKCSVSQQIINLKSKNIKFNIINEQSAIQYLTHHTYYFKLKSFAKSFEYNEVKNVYINLDFAYLVELSKLDMYLREYIIKLSLDTEHFLKVKLINDLTHNDQEDGYHIIDKLFIKYPYIKQNINHKKNDSACADLIHKYQNNWAIWNIVEVLSFGDFIKLFELYYELYPENKSRTINHLLWPLKFIRNASAHNNCLLNTLRKPYTHTHLYNNTKNIIEPSKELVLLLTKIPNISKNSRRKKIMNPVIHDFIATLFLFNEVCTSSVLKEKQFNR
;
A
#
# COMPACT_ATOMS: atom_id res chain seq x y z
N MET A 1 -30.40 -14.10 14.42
CA MET A 1 -29.66 -12.84 14.68
C MET A 1 -28.27 -13.19 15.21
N ARG A 2 -27.18 -12.48 14.85
CA ARG A 2 -25.86 -12.71 15.47
C ARG A 2 -25.69 -11.77 16.66
N THR A 3 -25.28 -12.30 17.82
CA THR A 3 -25.08 -11.54 19.06
C THR A 3 -23.65 -11.00 19.17
N LYS A 4 -23.48 -9.89 19.91
CA LYS A 4 -22.16 -9.29 20.20
C LYS A 4 -21.46 -10.10 21.30
N CYS A 5 -20.25 -10.60 21.02
CA CYS A 5 -19.47 -11.36 22.00
C CYS A 5 -18.63 -10.45 22.91
N SER A 6 -18.62 -10.73 24.21
CA SER A 6 -17.63 -10.20 25.17
C SER A 6 -16.22 -10.73 24.90
N VAL A 7 -15.18 -10.13 25.49
CA VAL A 7 -13.79 -10.59 25.32
C VAL A 7 -13.62 -12.02 25.84
N SER A 8 -14.23 -12.38 26.98
CA SER A 8 -14.20 -13.76 27.49
C SER A 8 -14.87 -14.76 26.52
N GLN A 9 -15.98 -14.38 25.88
CA GLN A 9 -16.61 -15.20 24.84
C GLN A 9 -15.75 -15.31 23.57
N GLN A 10 -14.95 -14.29 23.26
CA GLN A 10 -13.98 -14.33 22.16
C GLN A 10 -12.83 -15.31 22.46
N ILE A 11 -12.32 -15.37 23.70
CA ILE A 11 -11.34 -16.39 24.13
C ILE A 11 -11.93 -17.81 23.99
N ILE A 12 -13.16 -18.03 24.43
CA ILE A 12 -13.86 -19.32 24.26
C ILE A 12 -13.96 -19.70 22.76
N ASN A 13 -14.20 -18.74 21.87
CA ASN A 13 -14.23 -18.97 20.42
C ASN A 13 -12.86 -19.31 19.81
N LEU A 14 -11.76 -18.84 20.41
CA LEU A 14 -10.41 -19.24 20.00
C LEU A 14 -10.11 -20.67 20.48
N LYS A 15 -10.44 -21.00 21.72
CA LYS A 15 -10.27 -22.33 22.31
C LYS A 15 -11.07 -23.40 21.55
N SER A 16 -12.33 -23.13 21.20
CA SER A 16 -13.15 -24.05 20.39
C SER A 16 -12.62 -24.24 18.95
N LYS A 17 -11.74 -23.34 18.49
CA LYS A 17 -10.99 -23.46 17.24
C LYS A 17 -9.61 -24.11 17.40
N ASN A 18 -9.35 -24.77 18.54
CA ASN A 18 -8.10 -25.42 18.92
C ASN A 18 -6.88 -24.48 19.03
N ILE A 19 -7.12 -23.16 19.18
CA ILE A 19 -6.03 -22.22 19.45
C ILE A 19 -5.61 -22.35 20.92
N LYS A 20 -4.30 -22.48 21.12
CA LYS A 20 -3.67 -22.69 22.43
C LYS A 20 -3.33 -21.37 23.11
N PHE A 21 -3.16 -21.44 24.42
CA PHE A 21 -2.84 -20.33 25.33
C PHE A 21 -1.67 -20.73 26.23
N ASN A 22 -0.69 -21.42 25.64
CA ASN A 22 0.43 -22.05 26.34
C ASN A 22 1.54 -21.02 26.63
N ILE A 23 1.72 -20.04 25.74
CA ILE A 23 2.74 -18.99 25.86
C ILE A 23 2.13 -17.71 26.45
N ILE A 24 0.95 -17.32 25.97
CA ILE A 24 0.15 -16.25 26.56
C ILE A 24 -1.12 -16.88 27.12
N ASN A 25 -1.28 -16.81 28.45
CA ASN A 25 -2.44 -17.38 29.14
C ASN A 25 -3.73 -16.57 28.85
N GLU A 26 -4.88 -17.12 29.25
CA GLU A 26 -6.20 -16.53 28.97
C GLU A 26 -6.39 -15.14 29.59
N GLN A 27 -5.87 -14.86 30.79
CA GLN A 27 -6.00 -13.56 31.44
C GLN A 27 -5.20 -12.48 30.70
N SER A 28 -3.95 -12.77 30.34
CA SER A 28 -3.12 -11.89 29.51
C SER A 28 -3.69 -11.71 28.09
N ALA A 29 -4.33 -12.74 27.53
CA ALA A 29 -5.02 -12.64 26.24
C ALA A 29 -6.27 -11.75 26.30
N ILE A 30 -7.03 -11.78 27.40
CA ILE A 30 -8.16 -10.86 27.65
C ILE A 30 -7.64 -9.42 27.72
N GLN A 31 -6.58 -9.16 28.50
CA GLN A 31 -5.96 -7.83 28.57
C GLN A 31 -5.49 -7.35 27.19
N TYR A 32 -4.85 -8.24 26.40
CA TYR A 32 -4.39 -7.91 25.04
C TYR A 32 -5.53 -7.52 24.09
N LEU A 33 -6.63 -8.29 24.10
CA LEU A 33 -7.85 -8.00 23.33
C LEU A 33 -8.68 -6.82 23.88
N THR A 34 -8.35 -6.29 25.06
CA THR A 34 -9.03 -5.14 25.67
C THR A 34 -8.27 -3.84 25.43
N HIS A 35 -6.93 -3.87 25.46
CA HIS A 35 -6.10 -2.66 25.47
C HIS A 35 -5.15 -2.49 24.27
N HIS A 36 -4.79 -3.58 23.56
CA HIS A 36 -3.76 -3.51 22.51
C HIS A 36 -4.28 -3.79 21.09
N THR A 37 -5.37 -4.54 20.94
CA THR A 37 -5.98 -4.83 19.64
C THR A 37 -7.44 -5.26 19.79
N TYR A 38 -8.11 -5.56 18.68
CA TYR A 38 -9.48 -6.09 18.66
C TYR A 38 -9.54 -7.44 17.93
N TYR A 39 -10.49 -8.29 18.37
CA TYR A 39 -10.62 -9.69 17.96
C TYR A 39 -10.52 -9.93 16.45
N PHE A 40 -11.26 -9.15 15.66
CA PHE A 40 -11.36 -9.36 14.22
C PHE A 40 -10.02 -9.18 13.50
N LYS A 41 -9.22 -8.19 13.93
CA LYS A 41 -7.87 -7.95 13.40
C LYS A 41 -6.94 -9.10 13.78
N LEU A 42 -6.86 -9.43 15.06
CA LEU A 42 -5.96 -10.49 15.57
C LEU A 42 -6.30 -11.86 14.97
N LYS A 43 -7.59 -12.22 14.92
CA LYS A 43 -8.07 -13.48 14.34
C LYS A 43 -7.76 -13.60 12.85
N SER A 44 -7.62 -12.49 12.12
CA SER A 44 -7.31 -12.53 10.69
C SER A 44 -5.95 -13.19 10.40
N PHE A 45 -4.95 -13.02 11.27
CA PHE A 45 -3.63 -13.63 11.13
C PHE A 45 -3.65 -15.17 11.22
N ALA A 46 -4.72 -15.75 11.79
CA ALA A 46 -4.89 -17.20 11.81
C ALA A 46 -4.95 -17.80 10.39
N LYS A 47 -5.30 -17.01 9.36
CA LYS A 47 -5.26 -17.41 7.94
C LYS A 47 -3.88 -17.85 7.44
N SER A 48 -2.80 -17.42 8.10
CA SER A 48 -1.43 -17.80 7.75
C SER A 48 -1.03 -19.19 8.27
N PHE A 49 -1.82 -19.77 9.17
CA PHE A 49 -1.58 -21.10 9.77
C PHE A 49 -2.37 -22.20 9.09
N GLU A 50 -2.10 -23.43 9.49
CA GLU A 50 -2.81 -24.59 8.99
C GLU A 50 -4.19 -24.75 9.64
N TYR A 51 -5.14 -25.21 8.85
CA TYR A 51 -6.52 -25.41 9.26
C TYR A 51 -7.02 -26.76 8.75
N ASN A 52 -7.55 -27.56 9.67
CA ASN A 52 -8.21 -28.81 9.34
C ASN A 52 -9.68 -28.48 9.02
N GLU A 53 -10.01 -28.42 7.72
CA GLU A 53 -11.36 -28.06 7.27
C GLU A 53 -12.43 -29.08 7.77
N VAL A 54 -12.08 -30.38 7.84
CA VAL A 54 -12.99 -31.46 8.31
C VAL A 54 -13.33 -31.32 9.79
N LYS A 55 -12.32 -31.10 10.64
CA LYS A 55 -12.50 -30.90 12.09
C LYS A 55 -12.84 -29.45 12.45
N ASN A 56 -12.83 -28.53 11.47
CA ASN A 56 -13.16 -27.12 11.61
C ASN A 56 -12.30 -26.38 12.68
N VAL A 57 -11.01 -26.71 12.76
CA VAL A 57 -10.04 -26.24 13.80
C VAL A 57 -8.64 -25.96 13.23
N TYR A 58 -7.85 -25.12 13.91
CA TYR A 58 -6.45 -24.87 13.56
C TYR A 58 -5.50 -25.97 14.06
N ILE A 59 -4.37 -26.13 13.37
CA ILE A 59 -3.29 -27.04 13.77
C ILE A 59 -2.09 -26.21 14.24
N ASN A 60 -1.51 -26.57 15.40
CA ASN A 60 -0.30 -26.00 15.98
C ASN A 60 -0.29 -24.45 16.09
N LEU A 61 -1.43 -23.86 16.42
CA LEU A 61 -1.59 -22.41 16.58
C LEU A 61 -1.78 -22.02 18.05
N ASP A 62 -0.84 -21.23 18.59
CA ASP A 62 -0.97 -20.55 19.88
C ASP A 62 -1.41 -19.08 19.69
N PHE A 63 -2.11 -18.52 20.68
CA PHE A 63 -2.49 -17.11 20.73
C PHE A 63 -1.27 -16.18 20.58
N ALA A 64 -0.14 -16.53 21.18
CA ALA A 64 1.10 -15.76 21.09
C ALA A 64 1.59 -15.58 19.64
N TYR A 65 1.37 -16.57 18.76
CA TYR A 65 1.77 -16.46 17.36
C TYR A 65 0.91 -15.45 16.58
N LEU A 66 -0.35 -15.28 16.97
CA LEU A 66 -1.22 -14.23 16.42
C LEU A 66 -0.78 -12.84 16.91
N VAL A 67 -0.42 -12.74 18.19
CA VAL A 67 0.13 -11.51 18.78
C VAL A 67 1.40 -11.09 18.03
N GLU A 68 2.32 -12.03 17.81
CA GLU A 68 3.60 -11.72 17.17
C GLU A 68 3.44 -11.34 15.69
N LEU A 69 2.63 -12.08 14.91
CA LEU A 69 2.31 -11.66 13.54
C LEU A 69 1.61 -10.29 13.49
N SER A 70 0.80 -9.95 14.48
CA SER A 70 0.16 -8.63 14.55
C SER A 70 1.15 -7.49 14.83
N LYS A 71 2.28 -7.75 15.51
CA LYS A 71 3.36 -6.78 15.70
C LYS A 71 4.24 -6.66 14.46
N LEU A 72 4.64 -7.79 13.87
CA LEU A 72 5.40 -7.80 12.62
C LEU A 72 4.64 -7.10 11.48
N ASP A 73 3.31 -7.26 11.43
CA ASP A 73 2.44 -6.56 10.49
C ASP A 73 2.39 -5.04 10.74
N MET A 74 2.44 -4.61 12.01
CA MET A 74 2.53 -3.20 12.38
C MET A 74 3.85 -2.58 11.89
N TYR A 75 4.99 -3.18 12.24
CA TYR A 75 6.30 -2.68 11.81
C TYR A 75 6.45 -2.66 10.28
N LEU A 76 5.95 -3.69 9.58
CA LEU A 76 5.95 -3.71 8.11
C LEU A 76 5.14 -2.54 7.54
N ARG A 77 3.96 -2.24 8.09
CA ARG A 77 3.12 -1.12 7.64
C ARG A 77 3.75 0.25 7.94
N GLU A 78 4.40 0.40 9.09
CA GLU A 78 5.16 1.62 9.42
C GLU A 78 6.31 1.85 8.42
N TYR A 79 7.08 0.82 8.11
CA TYR A 79 8.13 0.87 7.09
C TYR A 79 7.55 1.21 5.70
N ILE A 80 6.46 0.57 5.28
CA ILE A 80 5.80 0.85 4.00
C ILE A 80 5.31 2.30 3.94
N ILE A 81 4.69 2.83 5.01
CA ILE A 81 4.24 4.23 5.04
C ILE A 81 5.42 5.18 4.89
N LYS A 82 6.50 4.95 5.64
CA LYS A 82 7.73 5.75 5.52
C LYS A 82 8.26 5.75 4.07
N LEU A 83 8.49 4.55 3.53
CA LEU A 83 8.97 4.36 2.15
C LEU A 83 8.03 5.01 1.12
N SER A 84 6.72 4.96 1.35
CA SER A 84 5.72 5.58 0.49
C SER A 84 5.82 7.11 0.48
N LEU A 85 6.00 7.73 1.66
CA LEU A 85 6.14 9.19 1.79
C LEU A 85 7.44 9.68 1.14
N ASP A 86 8.55 8.98 1.38
CA ASP A 86 9.84 9.29 0.75
C ASP A 86 9.75 9.15 -0.78
N THR A 87 9.06 8.11 -1.29
CA THR A 87 8.83 7.91 -2.73
C THR A 87 7.89 8.96 -3.34
N GLU A 88 6.81 9.33 -2.65
CA GLU A 88 5.87 10.38 -3.07
C GLU A 88 6.58 11.73 -3.20
N HIS A 89 7.48 12.06 -2.25
CA HIS A 89 8.32 13.26 -2.34
C HIS A 89 9.22 13.24 -3.59
N PHE A 90 9.98 12.16 -3.83
CA PHE A 90 10.86 12.08 -5.00
C PHE A 90 10.12 12.10 -6.34
N LEU A 91 8.89 11.55 -6.40
CA LEU A 91 8.03 11.68 -7.58
C LEU A 91 7.64 13.13 -7.85
N LYS A 92 7.30 13.92 -6.83
CA LYS A 92 7.05 15.36 -6.99
C LYS A 92 8.31 16.10 -7.44
N VAL A 93 9.47 15.82 -6.82
CA VAL A 93 10.75 16.43 -7.19
C VAL A 93 11.09 16.16 -8.66
N LYS A 94 10.95 14.91 -9.14
CA LYS A 94 11.13 14.59 -10.57
C LYS A 94 10.17 15.38 -11.46
N LEU A 95 8.86 15.37 -11.14
CA LEU A 95 7.85 16.06 -11.95
C LEU A 95 8.12 17.57 -12.08
N ILE A 96 8.47 18.24 -10.98
CA ILE A 96 8.78 19.69 -11.00
C ILE A 96 10.12 19.98 -11.68
N ASN A 97 11.14 19.12 -11.49
CA ASN A 97 12.40 19.24 -12.21
C ASN A 97 12.18 19.13 -13.72
N ASP A 98 11.44 18.13 -14.18
CA ASP A 98 11.26 17.87 -15.60
C ASP A 98 10.40 18.94 -16.27
N LEU A 99 9.40 19.48 -15.55
CA LEU A 99 8.68 20.70 -15.96
C LEU A 99 9.63 21.88 -16.15
N THR A 100 10.53 22.11 -15.18
CA THR A 100 11.46 23.26 -15.19
C THR A 100 12.38 23.26 -16.43
N HIS A 101 12.56 22.09 -17.06
CA HIS A 101 13.35 21.90 -18.28
C HIS A 101 12.48 21.59 -19.52
N ASN A 102 11.17 21.88 -19.48
CA ASN A 102 10.24 21.62 -20.57
C ASN A 102 9.64 22.93 -21.12
N ASP A 103 10.27 23.49 -22.15
CA ASP A 103 9.83 24.71 -22.83
C ASP A 103 8.43 24.59 -23.51
N GLN A 104 7.81 23.41 -23.49
CA GLN A 104 6.50 23.12 -24.11
C GLN A 104 5.33 23.04 -23.09
N GLU A 105 5.55 23.36 -21.81
CA GLU A 105 4.52 23.37 -20.76
C GLU A 105 4.75 24.53 -19.79
N ASP A 106 3.77 25.42 -19.64
CA ASP A 106 3.84 26.57 -18.72
C ASP A 106 3.50 26.22 -17.25
N GLY A 107 3.01 25.00 -17.02
CA GLY A 107 2.62 24.48 -15.72
C GLY A 107 1.16 24.77 -15.34
N TYR A 108 0.42 25.54 -16.15
CA TYR A 108 -1.01 25.81 -16.00
C TYR A 108 -1.83 25.00 -17.01
N HIS A 109 -1.37 24.92 -18.26
CA HIS A 109 -2.00 24.20 -19.36
C HIS A 109 -2.28 22.72 -19.04
N ILE A 110 -1.32 22.02 -18.40
CA ILE A 110 -1.55 20.65 -17.93
C ILE A 110 -2.64 20.57 -16.85
N ILE A 111 -2.81 21.59 -16.01
CA ILE A 111 -3.80 21.59 -14.94
C ILE A 111 -5.21 21.82 -15.47
N ASP A 112 -5.36 22.65 -16.51
CA ASP A 112 -6.62 22.74 -17.25
C ASP A 112 -6.98 21.40 -17.89
N LYS A 113 -6.02 20.73 -18.55
CA LYS A 113 -6.23 19.35 -19.06
C LYS A 113 -6.57 18.37 -17.95
N LEU A 114 -5.94 18.47 -16.78
CA LEU A 114 -6.23 17.62 -15.62
C LEU A 114 -7.68 17.78 -15.17
N PHE A 115 -8.17 19.00 -15.02
CA PHE A 115 -9.55 19.26 -14.60
C PHE A 115 -10.59 18.92 -15.67
N ILE A 116 -10.25 19.03 -16.95
CA ILE A 116 -11.10 18.55 -18.06
C ILE A 116 -11.19 17.01 -18.04
N LYS A 117 -10.06 16.31 -17.89
CA LYS A 117 -9.98 14.84 -17.91
C LYS A 117 -10.54 14.21 -16.62
N TYR A 118 -10.39 14.90 -15.49
CA TYR A 118 -10.74 14.42 -14.15
C TYR A 118 -11.43 15.52 -13.30
N PRO A 119 -12.67 15.93 -13.65
CA PRO A 119 -13.35 17.06 -12.99
C PRO A 119 -13.61 16.86 -11.48
N TYR A 120 -13.66 15.60 -11.02
CA TYR A 120 -13.77 15.28 -9.59
C TYR A 120 -12.56 15.76 -8.77
N ILE A 121 -11.37 15.95 -9.37
CA ILE A 121 -10.19 16.44 -8.64
C ILE A 121 -10.44 17.88 -8.14
N LYS A 122 -11.09 18.72 -8.96
CA LYS A 122 -11.47 20.09 -8.56
C LYS A 122 -12.48 20.07 -7.40
N GLN A 123 -13.39 19.09 -7.38
CA GLN A 123 -14.32 18.87 -6.26
C GLN A 123 -13.58 18.43 -4.99
N ASN A 124 -12.68 17.43 -5.10
CA ASN A 124 -11.84 16.95 -4.00
C ASN A 124 -10.99 18.07 -3.36
N ILE A 125 -10.47 19.00 -4.17
CA ILE A 125 -9.76 20.20 -3.70
C ILE A 125 -10.72 21.12 -2.93
N ASN A 126 -11.88 21.45 -3.51
CA ASN A 126 -12.87 22.32 -2.87
C ASN A 126 -13.38 21.77 -1.53
N HIS A 127 -13.53 20.45 -1.38
CA HIS A 127 -13.92 19.83 -0.10
C HIS A 127 -12.90 20.04 1.02
N LYS A 128 -11.61 20.22 0.70
CA LYS A 128 -10.53 20.48 1.67
C LYS A 128 -10.42 21.96 2.07
N LYS A 129 -11.14 22.86 1.40
CA LYS A 129 -10.94 24.31 1.49
C LYS A 129 -11.08 24.87 2.91
N ASN A 130 -12.01 24.35 3.70
CA ASN A 130 -12.36 24.90 5.03
C ASN A 130 -11.80 24.08 6.20
N ASP A 131 -11.36 22.84 5.97
CA ASP A 131 -10.95 21.89 7.03
C ASP A 131 -9.83 20.98 6.50
N SER A 132 -8.64 21.56 6.30
CA SER A 132 -7.43 20.80 5.98
C SER A 132 -6.16 21.62 6.25
N ALA A 133 -5.03 20.92 6.40
CA ALA A 133 -3.70 21.53 6.51
C ALA A 133 -3.23 22.28 5.25
N CYS A 134 -3.98 22.22 4.14
CA CYS A 134 -3.71 22.97 2.91
C CYS A 134 -4.79 24.00 2.57
N ALA A 135 -5.71 24.31 3.50
CA ALA A 135 -6.77 25.31 3.34
C ALA A 135 -6.23 26.66 2.83
N ASP A 136 -5.22 27.24 3.47
CA ASP A 136 -4.63 28.52 3.08
C ASP A 136 -4.07 28.50 1.65
N LEU A 137 -3.49 27.37 1.23
CA LEU A 137 -2.97 27.19 -0.12
C LEU A 137 -4.10 27.13 -1.16
N ILE A 138 -5.22 26.47 -0.81
CA ILE A 138 -6.45 26.43 -1.61
C ILE A 138 -7.07 27.82 -1.73
N HIS A 139 -7.13 28.58 -0.63
CA HIS A 139 -7.62 29.95 -0.65
C HIS A 139 -6.73 30.87 -1.50
N LYS A 140 -5.41 30.74 -1.42
CA LYS A 140 -4.45 31.58 -2.16
C LYS A 140 -4.47 31.33 -3.67
N TYR A 141 -4.54 30.07 -4.10
CA TYR A 141 -4.45 29.68 -5.52
C TYR A 141 -5.80 29.27 -6.13
N GLN A 142 -6.92 29.62 -5.49
CA GLN A 142 -8.25 29.28 -6.00
C GLN A 142 -8.45 29.84 -7.42
N ASN A 143 -8.76 28.96 -8.37
CA ASN A 143 -8.93 29.26 -9.80
C ASN A 143 -7.64 29.68 -10.55
N ASN A 144 -6.46 29.62 -9.92
CA ASN A 144 -5.17 29.87 -10.56
C ASN A 144 -4.15 28.80 -10.14
N TRP A 145 -4.45 27.56 -10.52
CA TRP A 145 -3.66 26.38 -10.16
C TRP A 145 -2.55 26.14 -11.17
N ALA A 146 -1.33 25.97 -10.66
CA ALA A 146 -0.17 25.53 -11.41
C ALA A 146 0.34 24.20 -10.83
N ILE A 147 1.05 23.43 -11.63
CA ILE A 147 1.60 22.14 -11.23
C ILE A 147 2.44 22.20 -9.94
N TRP A 148 3.24 23.25 -9.72
CA TRP A 148 4.07 23.39 -8.51
C TRP A 148 3.30 23.77 -7.23
N ASN A 149 2.06 24.29 -7.33
CA ASN A 149 1.24 24.61 -6.16
C ASN A 149 0.14 23.56 -5.90
N ILE A 150 -0.40 22.94 -6.95
CA ILE A 150 -1.47 21.93 -6.82
C ILE A 150 -0.94 20.60 -6.25
N VAL A 151 0.31 20.22 -6.51
CA VAL A 151 0.91 18.96 -6.01
C VAL A 151 0.95 18.87 -4.49
N GLU A 152 0.90 20.00 -3.78
CA GLU A 152 0.81 20.05 -2.31
C GLU A 152 -0.62 19.94 -1.76
N VAL A 153 -1.63 19.92 -2.65
CA VAL A 153 -3.05 19.83 -2.31
C VAL A 153 -3.68 18.51 -2.73
N LEU A 154 -3.18 17.90 -3.82
CA LEU A 154 -3.68 16.62 -4.33
C LEU A 154 -3.57 15.49 -3.30
N SER A 155 -4.50 14.54 -3.31
CA SER A 155 -4.22 13.24 -2.67
C SER A 155 -3.19 12.49 -3.52
N PHE A 156 -2.44 11.55 -2.93
CA PHE A 156 -1.50 10.73 -3.71
C PHE A 156 -2.17 10.01 -4.90
N GLY A 157 -3.46 9.67 -4.78
CA GLY A 157 -4.23 9.07 -5.87
C GLY A 157 -4.53 10.04 -7.02
N ASP A 158 -4.75 11.32 -6.73
CA ASP A 158 -4.97 12.37 -7.73
C ASP A 158 -3.63 12.84 -8.33
N PHE A 159 -2.57 12.89 -7.50
CA PHE A 159 -1.21 13.17 -7.94
C PHE A 159 -0.71 12.15 -8.99
N ILE A 160 -1.00 10.85 -8.79
CA ILE A 160 -0.71 9.82 -9.81
C ILE A 160 -1.39 10.17 -11.15
N LYS A 161 -2.59 10.76 -11.14
CA LYS A 161 -3.27 11.17 -12.39
C LYS A 161 -2.63 12.37 -13.07
N LEU A 162 -2.09 13.31 -12.31
CA LEU A 162 -1.28 14.41 -12.84
C LEU A 162 0.06 13.92 -13.39
N PHE A 163 0.73 13.01 -12.68
CA PHE A 163 1.98 12.40 -13.13
C PHE A 163 1.78 11.57 -14.40
N GLU A 164 0.79 10.68 -14.44
CA GLU A 164 0.43 9.90 -15.64
C GLU A 164 0.11 10.83 -16.83
N LEU A 165 -0.65 11.91 -16.61
CA LEU A 165 -1.00 12.88 -17.67
C LEU A 165 0.21 13.65 -18.20
N TYR A 166 1.15 14.04 -17.34
CA TYR A 166 2.36 14.76 -17.76
C TYR A 166 3.17 13.94 -18.77
N TYR A 167 3.44 12.67 -18.46
CA TYR A 167 4.21 11.80 -19.35
C TYR A 167 3.39 11.15 -20.48
N GLU A 168 2.07 11.36 -20.51
CA GLU A 168 1.22 11.09 -21.68
C GLU A 168 1.38 12.21 -22.73
N LEU A 169 1.50 13.46 -22.27
CA LEU A 169 1.71 14.65 -23.12
C LEU A 169 3.20 14.84 -23.51
N TYR A 170 4.11 14.54 -22.59
CA TYR A 170 5.55 14.73 -22.72
C TYR A 170 6.31 13.42 -22.43
N PRO A 171 6.34 12.46 -23.38
CA PRO A 171 6.84 11.10 -23.11
C PRO A 171 8.34 11.03 -22.84
N GLU A 172 8.72 10.25 -21.82
CA GLU A 172 10.11 9.92 -21.49
C GLU A 172 10.24 8.40 -21.31
N ASN A 173 11.35 7.79 -21.73
CA ASN A 173 11.52 6.33 -21.62
C ASN A 173 11.50 5.82 -20.16
N LYS A 174 12.07 6.58 -19.20
CA LYS A 174 12.09 6.17 -17.78
C LYS A 174 10.73 6.28 -17.09
N SER A 175 9.92 7.28 -17.46
CA SER A 175 8.62 7.48 -16.83
C SER A 175 7.64 6.34 -17.11
N ARG A 176 7.81 5.59 -18.21
CA ARG A 176 7.03 4.37 -18.49
C ARG A 176 7.16 3.32 -17.41
N THR A 177 8.38 2.97 -16.98
CA THR A 177 8.60 2.01 -15.90
C THR A 177 8.03 2.53 -14.58
N ILE A 178 8.23 3.82 -14.27
CA ILE A 178 7.66 4.48 -13.09
C ILE A 178 6.12 4.35 -13.07
N ASN A 179 5.44 4.71 -14.17
CA ASN A 179 3.98 4.67 -14.28
C ASN A 179 3.40 3.27 -14.01
N HIS A 180 4.10 2.21 -14.43
CA HIS A 180 3.71 0.82 -14.15
C HIS A 180 3.84 0.40 -12.67
N LEU A 181 4.52 1.19 -11.82
CA LEU A 181 4.74 0.91 -10.39
C LEU A 181 3.97 1.86 -9.44
N LEU A 182 3.45 2.99 -9.93
CA LEU A 182 2.68 3.97 -9.14
C LEU A 182 1.44 3.36 -8.46
N TRP A 183 0.67 2.56 -9.20
CA TRP A 183 -0.55 1.92 -8.66
C TRP A 183 -0.27 0.89 -7.56
N PRO A 184 0.66 -0.07 -7.74
CA PRO A 184 1.13 -0.93 -6.66
C PRO A 184 1.51 -0.17 -5.37
N LEU A 185 2.31 0.90 -5.49
CA LEU A 185 2.63 1.78 -4.35
C LEU A 185 1.37 2.36 -3.70
N LYS A 186 0.43 2.92 -4.48
CA LYS A 186 -0.84 3.46 -3.96
C LYS A 186 -1.63 2.42 -3.17
N PHE A 187 -1.72 1.17 -3.66
CA PHE A 187 -2.47 0.12 -3.00
C PHE A 187 -1.85 -0.29 -1.66
N ILE A 188 -0.54 -0.53 -1.60
CA ILE A 188 0.11 -0.97 -0.36
C ILE A 188 0.28 0.17 0.66
N ARG A 189 0.50 1.42 0.21
CA ARG A 189 0.41 2.63 1.04
C ARG A 189 -0.95 2.71 1.72
N ASN A 190 -2.04 2.65 0.95
CA ASN A 190 -3.39 2.79 1.49
C ASN A 190 -3.76 1.62 2.41
N ALA A 191 -3.41 0.38 2.06
CA ALA A 191 -3.61 -0.76 2.93
C ALA A 191 -2.87 -0.59 4.28
N SER A 192 -1.64 -0.05 4.24
CA SER A 192 -0.85 0.21 5.45
C SER A 192 -1.47 1.32 6.32
N ALA A 193 -1.89 2.43 5.71
CA ALA A 193 -2.50 3.59 6.36
C ALA A 193 -3.86 3.26 7.01
N HIS A 194 -4.68 2.47 6.33
CA HIS A 194 -5.98 2.00 6.85
C HIS A 194 -5.86 0.82 7.83
N ASN A 195 -4.65 0.49 8.29
CA ASN A 195 -4.39 -0.56 9.27
C ASN A 195 -4.84 -1.98 8.83
N ASN A 196 -4.95 -2.23 7.52
CA ASN A 196 -5.28 -3.55 6.96
C ASN A 196 -4.17 -4.56 7.26
N CYS A 197 -4.52 -5.80 7.55
CA CYS A 197 -3.53 -6.84 7.81
C CYS A 197 -2.92 -7.34 6.49
N LEU A 198 -1.62 -7.10 6.32
CA LEU A 198 -0.82 -7.52 5.16
C LEU A 198 -0.31 -8.97 5.34
N LEU A 199 0.17 -9.31 6.54
CA LEU A 199 0.80 -10.61 6.82
C LEU A 199 -0.19 -11.78 6.99
N ASN A 200 -1.50 -11.53 6.99
CA ASN A 200 -2.50 -12.59 6.95
C ASN A 200 -2.59 -13.29 5.57
N THR A 201 -1.90 -12.76 4.55
CA THR A 201 -1.94 -13.24 3.17
C THR A 201 -0.86 -14.29 2.84
N LEU A 202 0.11 -14.50 3.73
CA LEU A 202 1.34 -15.24 3.45
C LEU A 202 1.07 -16.69 2.97
N ARG A 203 0.03 -17.33 3.50
CA ARG A 203 -0.43 -18.68 3.09
C ARG A 203 -1.61 -18.64 2.11
N LYS A 204 -2.56 -17.72 2.30
CA LYS A 204 -3.77 -17.55 1.48
C LYS A 204 -3.85 -16.09 0.98
N PRO A 205 -3.38 -15.78 -0.25
CA PRO A 205 -3.37 -14.42 -0.79
C PRO A 205 -4.76 -13.78 -0.90
N TYR A 206 -4.83 -12.45 -0.95
CA TYR A 206 -6.03 -11.75 -1.38
C TYR A 206 -6.31 -12.01 -2.87
N THR A 207 -7.56 -12.32 -3.21
CA THR A 207 -8.02 -12.57 -4.58
C THR A 207 -8.55 -11.28 -5.22
N HIS A 208 -9.50 -10.61 -4.55
CA HIS A 208 -10.13 -9.37 -5.02
C HIS A 208 -9.19 -8.18 -4.82
N THR A 209 -8.28 -7.99 -5.77
CA THR A 209 -7.27 -6.93 -5.78
C THR A 209 -7.17 -6.30 -7.17
N HIS A 210 -6.42 -5.22 -7.30
CA HIS A 210 -6.19 -4.55 -8.60
C HIS A 210 -5.41 -5.40 -9.62
N LEU A 211 -4.78 -6.49 -9.18
CA LEU A 211 -4.11 -7.48 -10.03
C LEU A 211 -5.08 -8.57 -10.51
N TYR A 212 -6.34 -8.54 -10.12
CA TYR A 212 -7.31 -9.58 -10.47
C TYR A 212 -7.84 -9.39 -11.89
N ASN A 213 -7.52 -10.34 -12.77
CA ASN A 213 -8.08 -10.41 -14.11
C ASN A 213 -9.44 -11.12 -14.04
N ASN A 214 -10.54 -10.34 -14.12
CA ASN A 214 -11.91 -10.86 -14.11
C ASN A 214 -12.17 -11.89 -15.22
N THR A 215 -11.65 -11.67 -16.43
CA THR A 215 -11.87 -12.55 -17.60
C THR A 215 -11.16 -13.90 -17.46
N LYS A 216 -9.97 -13.91 -16.85
CA LYS A 216 -9.17 -15.14 -16.64
C LYS A 216 -9.39 -15.78 -15.27
N ASN A 217 -10.09 -15.09 -14.35
CA ASN A 217 -10.33 -15.51 -12.97
C ASN A 217 -9.03 -15.83 -12.17
N ILE A 218 -7.97 -15.03 -12.38
CA ILE A 218 -6.64 -15.18 -11.75
C ILE A 218 -6.04 -13.84 -11.33
N ILE A 219 -5.06 -13.88 -10.44
CA ILE A 219 -4.11 -12.77 -10.24
C ILE A 219 -3.15 -12.73 -11.45
N GLU A 220 -3.00 -11.57 -12.08
CA GLU A 220 -2.07 -11.31 -13.19
C GLU A 220 -1.06 -10.21 -12.76
N PRO A 221 0.16 -10.59 -12.35
CA PRO A 221 1.22 -9.66 -11.96
C PRO A 221 1.61 -8.67 -13.06
N SER A 222 2.09 -7.48 -12.68
CA SER A 222 2.63 -6.50 -13.62
C SER A 222 3.77 -7.09 -14.45
N LYS A 223 3.62 -7.06 -15.80
CA LYS A 223 4.63 -7.56 -16.74
C LYS A 223 5.96 -6.83 -16.57
N GLU A 224 5.92 -5.51 -16.35
CA GLU A 224 7.10 -4.68 -16.13
C GLU A 224 7.85 -5.12 -14.86
N LEU A 225 7.14 -5.35 -13.77
CA LEU A 225 7.74 -5.81 -12.52
C LEU A 225 8.35 -7.21 -12.66
N VAL A 226 7.73 -8.10 -13.43
CA VAL A 226 8.30 -9.41 -13.77
C VAL A 226 9.60 -9.27 -14.57
N LEU A 227 9.68 -8.32 -15.50
CA LEU A 227 10.90 -8.01 -16.27
C LEU A 227 12.00 -7.32 -15.43
N LEU A 228 11.64 -6.52 -14.42
CA LEU A 228 12.61 -6.00 -13.46
C LEU A 228 13.17 -7.13 -12.59
N LEU A 229 12.31 -8.06 -12.16
CA LEU A 229 12.71 -9.21 -11.33
C LEU A 229 13.59 -10.23 -12.06
N THR A 230 13.55 -10.36 -13.38
CA THR A 230 14.47 -11.27 -14.10
C THR A 230 15.93 -10.80 -14.01
N LYS A 231 16.17 -9.50 -13.83
CA LYS A 231 17.51 -8.90 -13.69
C LYS A 231 18.18 -9.23 -12.36
N ILE A 232 17.46 -9.75 -11.37
CA ILE A 232 18.04 -10.20 -10.09
C ILE A 232 18.62 -11.62 -10.26
N PRO A 233 19.94 -11.84 -10.15
CA PRO A 233 20.55 -13.15 -10.42
C PRO A 233 20.20 -14.20 -9.36
N ASN A 234 20.14 -13.81 -8.09
CA ASN A 234 20.10 -14.74 -6.95
C ASN A 234 18.69 -15.27 -6.60
N ILE A 235 17.68 -15.04 -7.45
CA ILE A 235 16.30 -15.52 -7.21
C ILE A 235 15.85 -16.42 -8.36
N SER A 236 15.55 -17.68 -8.07
CA SER A 236 15.12 -18.65 -9.09
C SER A 236 13.81 -18.24 -9.78
N LYS A 237 13.68 -18.59 -11.07
CA LYS A 237 12.46 -18.34 -11.87
C LYS A 237 11.18 -18.85 -11.19
N ASN A 238 11.25 -20.02 -10.55
CA ASN A 238 10.14 -20.61 -9.81
C ASN A 238 9.80 -19.83 -8.53
N SER A 239 10.81 -19.36 -7.79
CA SER A 239 10.58 -18.53 -6.59
C SER A 239 9.93 -17.20 -6.97
N ARG A 240 10.48 -16.49 -7.96
CA ARG A 240 9.90 -15.25 -8.53
C ARG A 240 8.42 -15.45 -8.88
N ARG A 241 8.12 -16.43 -9.75
CA ARG A 241 6.74 -16.72 -10.19
C ARG A 241 5.81 -17.06 -9.03
N LYS A 242 6.25 -17.84 -8.04
CA LYS A 242 5.38 -18.23 -6.90
C LYS A 242 5.12 -17.07 -5.94
N LYS A 243 6.12 -16.22 -5.67
CA LYS A 243 6.01 -15.13 -4.70
C LYS A 243 5.27 -13.92 -5.25
N ILE A 244 5.49 -13.57 -6.53
CA ILE A 244 4.87 -12.40 -7.16
C ILE A 244 3.35 -12.52 -7.39
N MET A 245 2.80 -13.73 -7.24
CA MET A 245 1.35 -14.00 -7.30
C MET A 245 0.62 -13.64 -6.00
N ASN A 246 1.32 -13.27 -4.92
CA ASN A 246 0.70 -12.65 -3.75
C ASN A 246 0.70 -11.13 -3.95
N PRO A 247 -0.48 -10.45 -3.96
CA PRO A 247 -0.56 -9.00 -4.21
C PRO A 247 0.22 -8.14 -3.21
N VAL A 248 0.27 -8.51 -1.93
CA VAL A 248 1.06 -7.76 -0.92
C VAL A 248 2.56 -7.85 -1.23
N ILE A 249 3.04 -9.03 -1.64
CA ILE A 249 4.44 -9.23 -2.03
C ILE A 249 4.74 -8.48 -3.33
N HIS A 250 3.83 -8.52 -4.30
CA HIS A 250 3.91 -7.77 -5.55
C HIS A 250 4.07 -6.27 -5.28
N ASP A 251 3.16 -5.69 -4.51
CA ASP A 251 3.11 -4.24 -4.32
C ASP A 251 4.28 -3.74 -3.47
N PHE A 252 4.74 -4.54 -2.52
CA PHE A 252 5.93 -4.23 -1.74
C PHE A 252 7.20 -4.21 -2.62
N ILE A 253 7.38 -5.23 -3.45
CA ILE A 253 8.52 -5.30 -4.38
C ILE A 253 8.45 -4.16 -5.42
N ALA A 254 7.25 -3.87 -5.96
CA ALA A 254 7.03 -2.74 -6.86
C ALA A 254 7.45 -1.41 -6.21
N THR A 255 7.10 -1.21 -4.95
CA THR A 255 7.44 -0.01 -4.18
C THR A 255 8.95 0.12 -3.97
N LEU A 256 9.66 -0.98 -3.67
CA LEU A 256 11.13 -0.97 -3.54
C LEU A 256 11.83 -0.60 -4.86
N PHE A 257 11.37 -1.16 -6.00
CA PHE A 257 11.89 -0.78 -7.32
C PHE A 257 11.60 0.67 -7.65
N LEU A 258 10.38 1.14 -7.39
CA LEU A 258 9.98 2.52 -7.68
C LEU A 258 10.82 3.52 -6.88
N PHE A 259 10.98 3.31 -5.57
CA PHE A 259 11.84 4.13 -4.73
C PHE A 259 13.29 4.15 -5.25
N ASN A 260 13.83 2.99 -5.64
CA ASN A 260 15.17 2.90 -6.22
C ASN A 260 15.30 3.64 -7.56
N GLU A 261 14.25 3.74 -8.36
CA GLU A 261 14.26 4.46 -9.64
C GLU A 261 14.16 5.98 -9.43
N VAL A 262 13.28 6.46 -8.54
CA VAL A 262 13.04 7.90 -8.36
C VAL A 262 14.00 8.60 -7.40
N CYS A 263 14.55 7.88 -6.42
CA CYS A 263 15.56 8.46 -5.53
C CYS A 263 16.90 8.55 -6.27
N THR A 264 17.52 9.73 -6.29
CA THR A 264 18.86 9.93 -6.91
C THR A 264 19.99 9.85 -5.88
N SER A 265 19.72 10.06 -4.59
CA SER A 265 20.71 10.04 -3.52
C SER A 265 21.07 8.62 -3.09
N SER A 266 22.34 8.23 -3.28
CA SER A 266 22.89 6.96 -2.81
C SER A 266 22.77 6.79 -1.29
N VAL A 267 23.10 7.84 -0.52
CA VAL A 267 23.03 7.84 0.95
C VAL A 267 21.61 7.59 1.45
N LEU A 268 20.59 8.16 0.78
CA LEU A 268 19.19 7.92 1.17
C LEU A 268 18.71 6.52 0.79
N LYS A 269 19.18 5.95 -0.33
CA LYS A 269 18.92 4.53 -0.67
C LYS A 269 19.49 3.60 0.39
N GLU A 270 20.76 3.78 0.74
CA GLU A 270 21.45 2.96 1.74
C GLU A 270 20.75 3.05 3.10
N LYS A 271 20.45 4.27 3.56
CA LYS A 271 19.71 4.53 4.82
C LYS A 271 18.30 3.95 4.82
N GLN A 272 17.68 3.75 3.66
CA GLN A 272 16.33 3.20 3.56
C GLN A 272 16.33 1.67 3.45
N PHE A 273 17.34 1.06 2.82
CA PHE A 273 17.45 -0.39 2.65
C PHE A 273 18.20 -1.11 3.78
N ASN A 274 19.04 -0.43 4.57
CA ASN A 274 19.75 -1.02 5.70
C ASN A 274 18.92 -0.97 7.01
N ARG A 275 17.66 -1.38 6.91
CA ARG A 275 16.62 -1.34 7.96
C ARG A 275 15.58 -2.46 7.81
#